data_AF-A0A1W2AXJ8-F1
#
_entry.id   AF-A0A1W2AXJ8-F1
#
_cell.length_a   1.000
_cell.length_b   1.000
_cell.length_c   1.000
_cell.angle_alpha   90.00
_cell.angle_beta   90.00
_cell.angle_gamma   90.00
#
_symmetry.space_group_name_H-M   'P 1'
#
loop_
_entity.id
_entity.type
_entity.pdbx_description
1 polymer ?
#
loop_
_entity_poly.entity_id
_entity_poly.type
_entity_poly.pdbx_seq_one_letter_code
_entity_poly.pdbx_strand_id
1 'polypeptide(L)'
;MKNNQNKRKDLHIRLSEDDFEKIKYKALSSYLTVTDYVTKCCLDKQIFLVEGLDEVLRQQKYAGNNLNQLTKIANSGTVNVIDLSGVKAEYAKITELLNGILERGRWR
;
A
#
# COMPACT_ATOMS: atom_id res chain seq x y z
N MET A 1 -35.69 6.10 10.53
CA MET A 1 -35.86 7.54 10.23
C MET A 1 -34.84 7.92 9.17
N LYS A 2 -35.27 8.28 7.95
CA LYS A 2 -34.34 8.67 6.87
C LYS A 2 -33.84 10.08 7.17
N ASN A 3 -32.55 10.23 7.47
CA ASN A 3 -31.91 11.53 7.57
C ASN A 3 -32.01 12.23 6.21
N ASN A 4 -32.93 13.18 6.11
CA ASN A 4 -33.12 14.00 4.92
C ASN A 4 -32.03 15.08 4.90
N GLN A 5 -30.79 14.69 4.64
CA GLN A 5 -29.76 15.65 4.28
C GLN A 5 -30.08 16.18 2.88
N ASN A 6 -30.36 17.47 2.77
CA ASN A 6 -30.59 18.15 1.50
C ASN A 6 -29.29 18.08 0.66
N LYS A 7 -29.16 17.04 -0.18
CA LYS A 7 -28.09 16.92 -1.18
C LYS A 7 -28.35 17.98 -2.26
N ARG A 8 -27.60 19.09 -2.23
CA ARG A 8 -27.75 20.25 -3.15
C ARG A 8 -26.60 20.39 -4.16
N LYS A 9 -25.66 19.44 -4.17
CA LYS A 9 -24.48 19.47 -5.03
C LYS A 9 -24.42 18.19 -5.85
N ASP A 10 -24.18 18.36 -7.14
CA ASP A 10 -24.03 17.27 -8.09
C ASP A 10 -22.56 16.94 -8.34
N LEU A 11 -22.27 15.65 -8.54
CA LEU A 11 -20.96 15.14 -8.94
C LEU A 11 -21.11 14.47 -10.31
N HIS A 12 -20.54 15.09 -11.35
CA HIS A 12 -20.53 14.52 -12.69
C HIS A 12 -19.26 13.69 -12.91
N ILE A 13 -19.44 12.40 -13.19
CA ILE A 13 -18.38 11.44 -13.50
C ILE A 13 -18.74 10.68 -14.78
N ARG A 14 -17.75 10.47 -15.66
CA ARG A 14 -17.90 9.61 -16.85
C ARG A 14 -17.34 8.24 -16.52
N LEU A 15 -18.13 7.21 -16.79
CA LEU A 15 -17.79 5.80 -16.53
C LEU A 15 -17.98 5.01 -17.81
N SER A 16 -17.24 3.91 -17.95
CA SER A 16 -17.58 2.88 -18.92
C SER A 16 -18.85 2.15 -18.46
N GLU A 17 -19.59 1.54 -19.39
CA GLU A 17 -20.79 0.77 -19.06
C GLU A 17 -20.47 -0.38 -18.09
N ASP A 18 -19.35 -1.06 -18.32
CA ASP A 18 -18.88 -2.18 -17.50
C ASP A 18 -18.55 -1.73 -16.06
N ASP A 19 -17.91 -0.57 -15.90
CA ASP A 19 -17.62 -0.02 -14.56
C ASP A 19 -18.89 0.42 -13.84
N PHE A 20 -19.84 1.00 -14.56
CA PHE A 20 -21.11 1.43 -13.97
C PHE A 20 -21.92 0.24 -13.45
N GLU A 21 -22.04 -0.84 -14.22
CA GLU A 21 -22.76 -2.04 -13.80
C GLU A 21 -22.07 -2.73 -12.61
N LYS A 22 -20.73 -2.77 -12.56
CA LYS A 22 -20.00 -3.25 -11.38
C LYS A 22 -20.29 -2.41 -10.14
N ILE A 23 -20.30 -1.08 -10.26
CA ILE A 23 -20.60 -0.17 -9.14
C ILE A 23 -22.03 -0.40 -8.65
N LYS A 24 -22.98 -0.52 -9.58
CA LYS A 24 -24.39 -0.77 -9.29
C LYS A 24 -24.61 -2.11 -8.59
N TYR A 25 -23.97 -3.18 -9.07
CA TYR A 25 -24.02 -4.48 -8.42
C TYR A 25 -23.47 -4.44 -6.99
N LYS A 26 -22.33 -3.76 -6.77
CA LYS A 26 -21.74 -3.58 -5.43
C LYS A 26 -22.63 -2.74 -4.51
N ALA A 27 -23.29 -1.71 -5.04
CA ALA A 27 -24.24 -0.90 -4.29
C ALA A 27 -25.45 -1.72 -3.84
N LEU A 28 -26.06 -2.50 -4.76
CA LEU A 28 -27.17 -3.40 -4.47
C LEU A 28 -26.80 -4.46 -3.42
N SER A 29 -25.63 -5.09 -3.58
CA SER A 29 -25.11 -6.10 -2.64
C SER A 29 -24.86 -5.53 -1.24
N SER A 30 -24.66 -4.20 -1.14
CA SER A 30 -24.47 -3.49 0.12
C SER A 30 -25.75 -2.86 0.68
N TYR A 31 -26.91 -3.12 0.05
CA TYR A 31 -28.21 -2.50 0.38
C TYR A 31 -28.18 -0.96 0.36
N LEU A 32 -27.38 -0.36 -0.52
CA LEU A 32 -27.23 1.09 -0.68
C LEU A 32 -27.69 1.54 -2.06
N THR A 33 -28.14 2.80 -2.14
CA THR A 33 -28.29 3.46 -3.44
C THR A 33 -26.91 3.65 -4.06
N VAL A 34 -26.81 3.74 -5.40
CA VAL A 34 -25.53 4.01 -6.08
C VAL A 34 -24.89 5.29 -5.53
N THR A 35 -25.67 6.35 -5.32
CA THR A 35 -25.17 7.61 -4.74
C THR A 35 -24.64 7.42 -3.32
N ASP A 36 -25.35 6.71 -2.45
CA ASP A 36 -24.89 6.49 -1.07
C ASP A 36 -23.68 5.56 -1.02
N TYR A 37 -23.64 4.55 -1.88
CA TYR A 37 -22.51 3.65 -2.03
C TYR A 37 -21.26 4.40 -2.48
N VAL A 38 -21.35 5.18 -3.56
CA VAL A 38 -20.22 6.00 -4.07
C VAL A 38 -19.79 7.02 -3.03
N THR A 39 -20.74 7.70 -2.38
CA THR A 39 -20.45 8.70 -1.34
C THR A 39 -19.72 8.06 -0.16
N LYS A 40 -20.19 6.92 0.36
CA LYS A 40 -19.50 6.17 1.41
C LYS A 40 -18.13 5.68 0.94
N CYS A 41 -18.01 5.12 -0.26
CA CYS A 41 -16.71 4.71 -0.80
C CYS A 41 -15.72 5.86 -0.93
N CYS A 42 -16.17 7.08 -1.26
CA CYS A 42 -15.32 8.27 -1.35
C CYS A 42 -14.96 8.87 0.02
N LEU A 43 -15.78 8.66 1.06
CA LEU A 43 -15.57 9.23 2.40
C LEU A 43 -14.89 8.23 3.36
N ASP A 44 -15.19 6.94 3.23
CA ASP A 44 -14.75 5.88 4.14
C ASP A 44 -13.48 5.17 3.64
N LYS A 45 -12.96 5.51 2.46
CA LYS A 45 -11.62 5.05 2.03
C LYS A 45 -10.55 6.01 2.52
N GLN A 46 -9.77 5.56 3.50
CA GLN A 46 -8.51 6.21 3.86
C GLN A 46 -7.52 6.10 2.68
N ILE A 47 -7.19 7.24 2.08
CA ILE A 47 -6.09 7.36 1.14
C ILE A 47 -4.84 7.69 1.96
N PHE A 48 -3.95 6.71 2.11
CA PHE A 48 -2.68 6.90 2.80
C PHE A 48 -1.64 7.48 1.82
N LEU A 49 -1.28 8.74 2.00
CA LEU A 49 -0.08 9.31 1.40
C LEU A 49 1.10 8.97 2.31
N VAL A 50 1.93 8.01 1.90
CA VAL A 50 3.14 7.66 2.65
C VAL A 50 4.29 8.52 2.12
N GLU A 51 4.45 9.71 2.71
CA GLU A 51 5.59 10.59 2.42
C GLU A 51 6.89 9.98 2.98
N GLY A 52 7.97 10.03 2.19
CA GLY A 52 9.30 9.53 2.61
C GLY A 52 9.54 8.03 2.45
N LEU A 53 8.60 7.28 1.87
CA LEU A 53 8.81 5.85 1.56
C LEU A 53 9.96 5.65 0.56
N ASP A 54 10.11 6.57 -0.38
CA ASP A 54 11.23 6.64 -1.32
C ASP A 54 12.58 6.77 -0.60
N GLU A 55 12.66 7.59 0.44
CA GLU A 55 13.85 7.72 1.28
C GLU A 55 14.16 6.41 2.02
N VAL A 56 13.15 5.77 2.61
CA VAL A 56 13.31 4.49 3.30
C VAL A 56 13.79 3.40 2.33
N LEU A 57 13.23 3.33 1.13
CA LEU A 57 13.68 2.40 0.08
C LEU A 57 15.11 2.69 -0.38
N ARG A 58 15.51 3.97 -0.45
CA ARG A 58 16.88 4.37 -0.77
C ARG A 58 17.86 3.91 0.30
N GLN A 59 17.56 4.12 1.57
CA GLN A 59 18.39 3.64 2.69
C GLN A 59 18.49 2.12 2.71
N GLN A 60 17.38 1.41 2.44
CA GLN A 60 17.37 -0.05 2.32
C GLN A 60 18.29 -0.52 1.19
N LYS A 61 18.29 0.17 0.03
CA LYS A 61 19.22 -0.13 -1.07
C LYS A 61 20.68 0.06 -0.65
N TYR A 62 20.99 1.12 0.11
CA TYR A 62 22.35 1.33 0.63
C TYR A 62 22.77 0.24 1.62
N ALA A 63 21.87 -0.16 2.53
CA ALA A 63 22.13 -1.26 3.46
C ALA A 63 22.38 -2.59 2.72
N GLY A 64 21.58 -2.92 1.70
CA GLY A 64 21.78 -4.09 0.86
C GLY A 64 23.12 -4.06 0.09
N ASN A 65 23.52 -2.89 -0.40
CA ASN A 65 24.83 -2.72 -1.05
C ASN A 65 25.99 -2.96 -0.07
N ASN A 66 25.89 -2.43 1.15
CA ASN A 66 26.89 -2.64 2.20
C ASN A 66 27.00 -4.12 2.57
N LEU A 67 25.86 -4.82 2.73
CA LEU A 67 25.84 -6.27 2.97
C LEU A 67 26.49 -7.06 1.83
N ASN A 68 26.21 -6.69 0.58
CA ASN A 68 26.85 -7.31 -0.59
C ASN A 68 28.38 -7.14 -0.58
N GLN A 69 28.86 -5.96 -0.19
CA GLN A 69 30.30 -5.69 -0.07
C GLN A 69 30.94 -6.54 1.05
N LEU A 70 30.33 -6.57 2.23
CA LEU A 70 30.80 -7.39 3.36
C LEU A 70 30.85 -8.88 2.99
N THR A 71 29.82 -9.38 2.30
CA THR A 71 29.77 -10.78 1.84
C THR A 71 30.87 -11.08 0.81
N LYS A 72 31.16 -10.15 -0.11
CA LYS A 72 32.27 -10.31 -1.07
C LYS A 72 33.62 -10.39 -0.37
N ILE A 73 33.87 -9.54 0.64
CA ILE A 73 35.12 -9.53 1.43
C ILE A 73 35.25 -10.80 2.29
N ALA A 74 34.14 -11.28 2.83
CA ALA A 74 34.10 -12.56 3.55
C ALA A 74 34.45 -13.74 2.63
N ASN A 75 33.82 -13.79 1.45
CA ASN A 75 34.04 -14.85 0.47
C ASN A 75 35.45 -14.83 -0.14
N SER A 76 36.15 -13.69 -0.15
CA SER A 76 37.57 -13.62 -0.56
C SER A 76 38.54 -14.17 0.50
N GLY A 77 38.04 -14.66 1.63
CA GLY A 77 38.85 -15.22 2.72
C GLY A 77 39.61 -14.17 3.53
N THR A 78 39.33 -12.88 3.32
CA THR A 78 40.07 -11.76 3.90
C THR A 78 39.59 -11.39 5.31
N VAL A 79 38.35 -11.73 5.67
CA VAL A 79 37.75 -11.42 6.99
C VAL A 79 36.91 -12.61 7.46
N ASN A 80 37.11 -13.02 8.72
CA ASN A 80 36.25 -14.01 9.38
C ASN A 80 35.00 -13.29 9.92
N VAL A 81 33.84 -13.52 9.31
CA VAL A 81 32.60 -12.79 9.64
C VAL A 81 32.13 -13.16 11.04
N ILE A 82 32.04 -12.16 11.91
CA ILE A 82 31.40 -12.29 13.22
C ILE A 82 29.88 -12.28 12.97
N ASP A 83 29.23 -13.33 13.46
CA ASP A 83 27.81 -13.68 13.27
C ASP A 83 26.86 -12.51 12.93
N LEU A 84 26.34 -12.51 11.69
CA LEU A 84 25.37 -11.53 11.17
C LEU A 84 23.91 -12.00 11.27
N SER A 85 23.65 -13.09 11.98
CA SER A 85 22.31 -13.69 12.11
C SER A 85 21.26 -12.69 12.63
N GLY A 86 21.62 -11.89 13.64
CA GLY A 86 20.74 -10.87 14.22
C GLY A 86 20.39 -9.73 13.25
N VAL A 87 21.38 -9.23 12.50
CA VAL A 87 21.17 -8.18 11.49
C VAL A 87 20.30 -8.70 10.35
N LYS A 88 20.53 -9.94 9.91
CA LYS A 88 19.72 -10.58 8.86
C LYS A 88 18.25 -10.71 9.30
N ALA A 89 18.01 -11.10 10.55
CA ALA A 89 16.65 -11.28 11.08
C ALA A 89 15.88 -9.95 11.12
N GLU A 90 16.49 -8.88 11.61
CA GLU A 90 15.84 -7.56 11.66
C GLU A 90 15.65 -6.96 10.26
N TYR A 91 16.60 -7.15 9.36
CA TYR A 91 16.48 -6.69 7.98
C TYR A 91 15.35 -7.40 7.22
N ALA A 92 15.16 -8.70 7.47
CA ALA A 92 14.05 -9.46 6.91
C ALA A 92 12.70 -8.93 7.38
N LYS A 93 12.54 -8.65 8.68
CA LYS A 93 11.31 -8.07 9.25
C LYS A 93 10.97 -6.72 8.64
N ILE A 94 11.96 -5.83 8.50
CA ILE A 94 11.76 -4.51 7.87
C ILE A 94 11.30 -4.67 6.41
N THR A 95 11.92 -5.59 5.68
CA THR A 95 11.57 -5.84 4.28
C THR A 95 10.16 -6.41 4.13
N GLU A 96 9.75 -7.30 5.02
CA GLU A 96 8.40 -7.87 5.05
C GLU A 96 7.33 -6.81 5.35
N LEU A 97 7.59 -5.93 6.34
CA LEU A 97 6.70 -4.82 6.66
C LEU A 97 6.57 -3.82 5.50
N LEU A 98 7.68 -3.50 4.83
CA LEU A 98 7.68 -2.61 3.66
C LEU A 98 6.91 -3.22 2.48
N ASN A 99 7.10 -4.51 2.21
CA ASN A 99 6.34 -5.22 1.18
C ASN A 99 4.83 -5.23 1.50
N GLY A 100 4.46 -5.46 2.76
CA GLY A 100 3.06 -5.39 3.18
C GLY A 100 2.44 -4.00 3.04
N ILE A 101 3.21 -2.92 3.17
CA ILE A 101 2.73 -1.55 2.88
C ILE A 101 2.56 -1.35 1.36
N LEU A 102 3.53 -1.79 0.56
CA LEU A 102 3.47 -1.68 -0.90
C LEU A 102 2.32 -2.48 -1.52
N GLU A 103 2.06 -3.70 -1.03
CA GLU A 103 0.96 -4.54 -1.51
C GLU A 103 -0.41 -3.97 -1.13
N ARG A 104 -0.54 -3.35 0.05
CA ARG A 104 -1.76 -2.62 0.45
C ARG A 104 -1.99 -1.34 -0.36
N GLY A 105 -0.99 -0.83 -1.08
CA GLY A 105 -1.17 0.25 -2.07
C GLY A 105 -1.64 -0.24 -3.45
N ARG A 106 -1.58 -1.55 -3.71
CA ARG A 106 -1.92 -2.17 -5.00
C ARG A 106 -3.32 -2.81 -4.99
N TRP A 107 -4.34 -2.06 -4.55
CA TRP A 107 -5.72 -2.46 -4.84
C TRP A 107 -6.01 -2.15 -6.31
N ARG A 108 -6.07 -3.19 -7.14
CA ARG A 108 -6.65 -3.13 -8.49
C ARG A 108 -8.17 -3.11 -8.42
#